data_AF-A0A737Y6N3-F1
#
_entry.id   AF-A0A737Y6N3-F1
#
_cell.length_a   1.000
_cell.length_b   1.000
_cell.length_c   1.000
_cell.angle_alpha   90.00
_cell.angle_beta   90.00
_cell.angle_gamma   90.00
#
_symmetry.space_group_name_H-M   'P 1'
#
loop_
_entity.id
_entity.type
_entity.pdbx_description
1 polymer ?
#
loop_
_entity_poly.entity_id
_entity_poly.type
_entity_poly.pdbx_seq_one_letter_code
_entity_poly.pdbx_strand_id
1 'polypeptide(L)'
;GDRLPSLREQVASSGMSFMTVGHAYQLLESQGRIIARPQSGYYVAPHPVCRSVATPAHVIRDEAVDINTYIFEMLQASRDASVVSFASAFPDPRLFPLPQLNRSLAQVSKTATAMSVIENLPPGNAELRYAIARRYAQQGITV
;
A
#
# COMPACT_ATOMS: atom_id res chain seq x y z
N GLY A 1 36.50 -6.83 17.78
CA GLY A 1 35.42 -7.33 18.62
C GLY A 1 35.85 -8.59 19.30
N ASP A 2 35.07 -9.03 20.27
CA ASP A 2 35.37 -10.19 21.10
C ASP A 2 35.31 -11.49 20.29
N ARG A 3 36.06 -12.49 20.76
CA ARG A 3 36.11 -13.82 20.14
C ARG A 3 34.86 -14.61 20.53
N LEU A 4 34.18 -15.20 19.55
CA LEU A 4 33.07 -16.12 19.81
C LEU A 4 33.60 -17.52 20.18
N PRO A 5 32.81 -18.30 20.95
CA PRO A 5 33.08 -19.72 21.15
C PRO A 5 33.23 -20.45 19.81
N SER A 6 34.02 -21.52 19.81
CA SER A 6 34.08 -22.41 18.65
C SER A 6 32.73 -23.10 18.43
N LEU A 7 32.46 -23.52 17.19
CA LEU A 7 31.25 -24.29 16.86
C LEU A 7 31.08 -25.53 17.76
N ARG A 8 32.19 -26.19 18.13
CA ARG A 8 32.17 -27.38 18.99
C ARG A 8 31.86 -27.05 20.45
N GLU A 9 32.45 -25.98 20.99
CA GLU A 9 32.13 -25.48 22.33
C GLU A 9 30.68 -25.04 22.41
N GLN A 10 30.17 -24.40 21.35
CA GLN A 10 28.79 -23.93 21.32
C GLN A 10 27.79 -25.08 21.18
N VAL A 11 28.12 -26.14 20.46
CA VAL A 11 27.33 -27.39 20.47
C VAL A 11 27.29 -28.00 21.87
N ALA A 12 28.43 -28.04 22.57
CA ALA A 12 28.52 -28.58 23.91
C ALA A 12 27.75 -27.74 24.95
N SER A 13 27.75 -26.40 24.83
CA SER A 13 27.07 -25.49 25.76
C SER A 13 25.57 -25.36 25.50
N SER A 14 25.14 -25.36 24.23
CA SER A 14 23.74 -25.15 23.85
C SER A 14 22.92 -26.44 23.74
N GLY A 15 23.58 -27.61 23.62
CA GLY A 15 22.92 -28.89 23.36
C GLY A 15 22.28 -29.01 21.97
N MET A 16 22.50 -28.03 21.08
CA MET A 16 21.98 -28.03 19.71
C MET A 16 22.89 -28.83 18.76
N SER A 17 22.32 -29.32 17.65
CA SER A 17 23.10 -30.05 16.65
C SER A 17 24.19 -29.18 16.00
N PHE A 18 25.28 -29.81 15.56
CA PHE A 18 26.35 -29.11 14.84
C PHE A 18 25.84 -28.39 13.58
N MET A 19 24.86 -28.97 12.87
CA MET A 19 24.23 -28.33 11.71
C MET A 19 23.49 -27.04 12.10
N THR A 20 22.74 -27.06 13.20
CA THR A 20 21.99 -25.89 13.70
C THR A 20 22.93 -24.77 14.11
N VAL A 21 23.98 -25.10 14.87
CA VAL A 21 24.98 -24.12 15.33
C VAL A 21 25.78 -23.57 14.14
N GLY A 22 26.16 -24.43 13.19
CA GLY A 22 26.82 -24.02 11.95
C GLY A 22 25.96 -23.05 11.12
N HIS A 23 24.67 -23.37 10.94
CA HIS A 23 23.74 -22.52 10.21
C HIS A 23 23.54 -21.16 10.89
N ALA A 24 23.44 -21.13 12.23
CA ALA A 24 23.34 -19.88 12.98
C ALA A 24 24.57 -18.97 12.80
N TYR A 25 25.78 -19.54 12.80
CA TYR A 25 27.02 -18.77 12.59
C TYR A 25 27.11 -18.25 11.16
N GLN A 26 26.73 -19.05 10.15
CA GLN A 26 26.64 -18.59 8.76
C GLN A 26 25.63 -17.46 8.58
N LEU A 27 24.48 -17.52 9.26
CA LEU A 27 23.48 -16.46 9.24
C LEU A 27 24.03 -15.17 9.84
N LEU A 28 24.70 -15.25 11.00
CA LEU A 28 25.34 -14.09 11.64
C LEU A 28 26.47 -13.50 10.79
N GLU A 29 27.22 -14.33 10.09
CA GLU A 29 28.27 -13.89 9.16
C GLU A 29 27.67 -13.17 7.94
N SER A 30 26.64 -13.75 7.32
CA SER A 30 25.95 -13.14 6.17
C SER A 30 25.24 -11.82 6.50
N GLN A 31 24.78 -11.65 7.74
CA GLN A 31 24.23 -10.40 8.27
C GLN A 31 25.31 -9.39 8.70
N GLY A 32 26.60 -9.72 8.58
CA GLY A 32 27.70 -8.85 8.98
C GLY A 32 27.81 -8.61 10.50
N ARG A 33 27.20 -9.48 11.31
CA ARG A 33 27.27 -9.42 12.79
C ARG A 33 28.57 -10.03 13.32
N ILE A 34 29.09 -11.04 12.63
CA ILE A 34 30.37 -11.69 12.94
C ILE A 34 31.25 -11.80 11.69
N ILE A 35 32.55 -11.95 11.88
CA ILE A 35 33.54 -12.05 10.81
C ILE A 35 34.37 -13.33 11.05
N ALA A 36 34.46 -14.19 10.03
CA ALA A 36 35.40 -15.30 10.04
C ALA A 36 36.82 -14.80 9.77
N ARG A 37 37.76 -15.17 10.65
CA ARG A 37 39.20 -14.95 10.44
C ARG A 37 39.87 -16.29 10.16
N PRO A 38 40.59 -16.45 9.04
CA PRO A 38 41.32 -17.67 8.72
C PRO A 38 42.17 -18.12 9.92
N GLN A 39 42.05 -19.39 10.30
CA GLN A 39 42.76 -20.04 11.43
C GLN A 39 42.48 -19.48 12.85
N SER A 40 41.71 -18.40 12.99
CA SER A 40 41.50 -17.71 14.27
C SER A 40 40.07 -17.80 14.81
N GLY A 41 39.13 -18.32 14.02
CA GLY A 41 37.71 -18.49 14.41
C GLY A 41 36.84 -17.28 14.08
N TYR A 42 35.70 -17.15 14.76
CA TYR A 42 34.71 -16.09 14.54
C TYR A 42 34.86 -14.97 15.57
N TYR A 43 34.72 -13.72 15.12
CA TYR A 43 34.82 -12.52 15.95
C TYR A 43 33.62 -11.60 15.73
N VAL A 44 33.20 -10.88 16.78
CA VAL A 44 32.13 -9.86 16.66
C VAL A 44 32.61 -8.70 15.79
N ALA A 45 31.79 -8.29 14.82
CA ALA A 45 32.08 -7.16 13.95
C ALA A 45 32.08 -5.82 14.76
N PRO A 46 33.10 -4.96 14.61
CA PRO A 46 33.22 -3.70 15.38
C PRO A 46 32.20 -2.62 14.98
N HIS A 47 31.64 -2.72 13.77
CA HIS A 47 30.43 -2.03 13.36
C HIS A 47 29.55 -3.08 12.71
N PRO A 48 28.37 -3.39 13.27
CA PRO A 48 27.44 -4.26 12.58
C PRO A 48 27.04 -3.55 11.29
N VAL A 49 27.57 -4.01 10.15
CA VAL A 49 27.04 -3.61 8.86
C VAL A 49 25.70 -4.31 8.80
N CYS A 50 24.64 -3.60 9.22
CA CYS A 50 23.28 -4.06 9.02
C CYS A 50 23.04 -4.01 7.51
N ARG A 51 23.57 -4.99 6.79
CA ARG A 51 23.03 -5.34 5.50
C ARG A 51 21.71 -5.97 5.88
N SER A 52 20.67 -5.15 5.99
CA SER A 52 19.31 -5.65 5.90
C SER A 52 19.25 -6.28 4.51
N VAL A 53 19.66 -7.55 4.43
CA VAL A 53 18.97 -8.46 3.56
C VAL A 53 17.59 -8.44 4.18
N ALA A 54 16.75 -7.52 3.71
CA ALA A 54 15.33 -7.66 3.87
C ALA A 54 15.12 -9.10 3.48
N THR A 55 14.74 -9.94 4.46
CA THR A 55 14.16 -11.23 4.14
C THR A 55 13.16 -10.87 3.05
N PRO A 56 13.33 -11.35 1.80
CA PRO A 56 12.27 -11.16 0.85
C PRO A 56 11.08 -11.68 1.60
N ALA A 57 10.07 -10.81 1.83
CA ALA A 57 8.84 -11.23 2.46
C ALA A 57 8.55 -12.56 1.79
N HIS A 58 8.42 -13.64 2.57
CA HIS A 58 7.95 -14.89 2.01
C HIS A 58 6.58 -14.54 1.46
N VAL A 59 6.54 -14.13 0.19
CA VAL A 59 5.35 -14.07 -0.61
C VAL A 59 5.07 -15.54 -0.77
N ILE A 60 4.35 -16.07 0.21
CA ILE A 60 3.56 -17.26 0.01
C ILE A 60 2.67 -16.85 -1.14
N ARG A 61 3.10 -17.18 -2.36
CA ARG A 61 2.20 -17.23 -3.50
C ARG A 61 1.26 -18.34 -3.12
N ASP A 62 0.19 -17.95 -2.49
CA ASP A 62 -0.97 -18.79 -2.37
C ASP A 62 -1.49 -18.91 -3.81
N GLU A 63 -1.06 -19.98 -4.49
CA GLU A 63 -1.36 -20.26 -5.91
C GLU A 63 -2.88 -20.50 -6.13
N ALA A 64 -3.67 -20.45 -5.06
CA ALA A 64 -5.11 -20.63 -5.05
C ALA A 64 -5.90 -19.39 -4.57
N VAL A 65 -5.30 -18.19 -4.55
CA VAL A 65 -6.11 -16.98 -4.36
C VAL A 65 -6.84 -16.71 -5.67
N ASP A 66 -8.12 -17.09 -5.71
CA ASP A 66 -9.03 -16.58 -6.72
C ASP A 66 -8.94 -15.05 -6.69
N ILE A 67 -8.30 -14.48 -7.70
CA ILE A 67 -8.02 -13.04 -7.82
C ILE A 67 -9.32 -12.24 -7.63
N ASN A 68 -10.47 -12.82 -8.00
CA ASN A 68 -11.77 -12.21 -7.78
C ASN A 68 -12.07 -12.04 -6.28
N THR A 69 -11.88 -13.08 -5.47
CA THR A 69 -12.14 -13.05 -4.03
C THR A 69 -11.30 -11.97 -3.33
N TYR A 70 -10.01 -11.88 -3.67
CA TYR A 70 -9.13 -10.86 -3.09
C TYR A 70 -9.50 -9.43 -3.50
N ILE A 71 -9.90 -9.23 -4.76
CA ILE A 71 -10.43 -7.92 -5.22
C ILE A 71 -11.70 -7.56 -4.45
N PHE A 72 -12.61 -8.51 -4.25
CA PHE A 72 -13.83 -8.27 -3.48
C PHE A 72 -13.52 -7.96 -2.02
N GLU A 73 -12.61 -8.69 -1.38
CA GLU A 73 -12.18 -8.41 -0.01
C GLU A 73 -11.56 -7.02 0.12
N MET A 74 -10.70 -6.61 -0.82
CA MET A 74 -10.10 -5.28 -0.84
C MET A 74 -11.14 -4.17 -1.05
N LEU A 75 -12.11 -4.38 -1.96
CA LEU A 75 -13.22 -3.44 -2.18
C LEU A 75 -14.10 -3.34 -0.93
N GLN A 76 -14.37 -4.46 -0.25
CA GLN A 76 -15.17 -4.51 0.96
C GLN A 76 -14.46 -3.84 2.14
N ALA A 77 -13.16 -4.07 2.31
CA ALA A 77 -12.34 -3.40 3.33
C ALA A 77 -12.29 -1.88 3.12
N SER A 78 -12.32 -1.42 1.87
CA SER A 78 -12.38 0.01 1.52
C SER A 78 -13.73 0.67 1.83
N ARG A 79 -14.76 -0.08 2.23
CA ARG A 79 -16.07 0.46 2.65
C ARG A 79 -16.10 0.85 4.12
N ASP A 80 -15.13 0.40 4.91
CA ASP A 80 -15.00 0.82 6.29
C ASP A 80 -14.49 2.27 6.33
N ALA A 81 -15.28 3.18 6.89
CA ALA A 81 -14.94 4.59 7.00
C ALA A 81 -13.72 4.86 7.90
N SER A 82 -13.29 3.88 8.71
CA SER A 82 -12.07 3.94 9.51
C SER A 82 -10.80 3.56 8.73
N VAL A 83 -10.95 2.97 7.53
CA VAL A 83 -9.85 2.56 6.67
C VAL A 83 -9.58 3.62 5.61
N VAL A 84 -8.38 4.21 5.63
CA VAL A 84 -7.95 5.14 4.59
C VAL A 84 -7.48 4.34 3.38
N SER A 85 -8.33 4.26 2.35
CA SER A 85 -8.00 3.54 1.11
C SER A 85 -7.06 4.35 0.23
N PHE A 86 -5.82 3.90 0.10
CA PHE A 86 -4.85 4.44 -0.89
C PHE A 86 -5.14 3.98 -2.32
N ALA A 87 -6.07 3.04 -2.51
CA ALA A 87 -6.45 2.49 -3.81
C ALA A 87 -7.74 3.12 -4.36
N SER A 88 -8.44 3.96 -3.60
CA SER A 88 -9.68 4.58 -4.03
C SER A 88 -9.45 5.67 -5.08
N ALA A 89 -10.09 5.53 -6.24
CA ALA A 89 -10.19 6.60 -7.24
C ALA A 89 -11.26 7.65 -6.89
N PHE A 90 -12.03 7.42 -5.81
CA PHE A 90 -13.07 8.33 -5.36
C PHE A 90 -12.54 9.28 -4.27
N PRO A 91 -12.81 10.59 -4.38
CA PRO A 91 -12.45 11.56 -3.35
C PRO A 91 -13.26 11.34 -2.06
N ASP A 92 -12.78 11.88 -0.93
CA ASP A 92 -13.47 11.82 0.36
C ASP A 92 -14.91 12.37 0.23
N PRO A 93 -15.96 11.57 0.54
CA PRO A 93 -17.35 12.00 0.47
C PRO A 93 -17.67 13.25 1.29
N ARG A 94 -16.92 13.52 2.36
CA ARG A 94 -17.10 14.71 3.21
C ARG A 94 -16.70 16.01 2.53
N LEU A 95 -15.87 15.94 1.48
CA LEU A 95 -15.50 17.10 0.67
C LEU A 95 -16.57 17.43 -0.38
N PHE A 96 -17.54 16.55 -0.57
CA PHE A 96 -18.60 16.76 -1.55
C PHE A 96 -19.62 17.79 -1.00
N PRO A 97 -19.96 18.85 -1.76
CA PRO A 97 -20.80 19.95 -1.26
C PRO A 97 -22.30 19.59 -1.25
N LEU A 98 -22.68 18.52 -0.54
CA LEU A 98 -24.04 18.00 -0.44
C LEU A 98 -25.09 19.07 -0.06
N PRO A 99 -24.85 19.97 0.91
CA PRO A 99 -25.86 20.98 1.26
C PRO A 99 -26.17 21.97 0.13
N GLN A 100 -25.15 22.35 -0.64
CA GLN A 100 -25.32 23.25 -1.79
C GLN A 100 -26.02 22.52 -2.94
N LEU A 101 -25.62 21.28 -3.22
CA LEU A 101 -26.26 20.45 -4.23
C LEU A 101 -27.75 20.23 -3.93
N ASN A 102 -28.10 19.89 -2.69
CA ASN A 102 -29.49 19.69 -2.27
C ASN A 102 -30.33 20.96 -2.43
N ARG A 103 -29.75 22.14 -2.13
CA ARG A 103 -30.43 23.43 -2.34
C ARG A 103 -30.72 23.68 -3.81
N SER A 104 -29.72 23.47 -4.68
CA SER A 104 -29.88 23.62 -6.13
C SER A 104 -30.91 22.63 -6.68
N LEU A 105 -30.88 21.37 -6.25
CA LEU A 105 -31.88 20.37 -6.63
C LEU A 105 -33.29 20.76 -6.19
N ALA A 106 -33.47 21.23 -4.95
CA ALA A 106 -34.75 21.69 -4.44
C ALA A 106 -35.27 22.95 -5.14
N GLN A 107 -34.38 23.78 -5.69
CA GLN A 107 -34.76 24.95 -6.48
C GLN A 107 -35.22 24.52 -7.88
N VAL A 108 -34.47 23.64 -8.54
CA VAL A 108 -34.80 23.13 -9.88
C VAL A 108 -36.06 22.28 -9.84
N SER A 109 -36.30 21.48 -8.79
CA SER A 109 -37.48 20.62 -8.69
C SER A 109 -38.81 21.38 -8.67
N LYS A 110 -38.80 22.67 -8.27
CA LYS A 110 -39.98 23.53 -8.30
C LYS A 110 -40.38 23.95 -9.72
N THR A 111 -39.43 23.96 -10.65
CA THR A 111 -39.60 24.43 -12.03
C THR A 111 -39.44 23.32 -13.06
N ALA A 112 -38.86 22.18 -12.68
CA ALA A 112 -38.58 21.07 -13.57
C ALA A 112 -39.89 20.39 -13.99
N THR A 113 -40.15 20.37 -15.29
CA THR A 113 -41.29 19.67 -15.89
C THR A 113 -40.79 18.41 -16.59
N ALA A 114 -41.63 17.39 -16.77
CA ALA A 114 -41.26 16.17 -17.52
C ALA A 114 -40.67 16.47 -18.92
N MET A 115 -41.10 17.57 -19.55
CA MET A 115 -40.56 18.05 -20.83
C MET A 115 -39.08 18.47 -20.77
N SER A 116 -38.59 18.94 -19.62
CA SER A 116 -37.18 19.33 -19.44
C SER A 116 -36.22 18.13 -19.53
N VAL A 117 -36.71 16.91 -19.28
CA VAL A 117 -35.91 15.68 -19.45
C VAL A 117 -35.70 15.40 -20.94
N ILE A 118 -36.69 15.71 -21.78
CA ILE A 118 -36.62 15.52 -23.24
C ILE A 118 -35.69 16.57 -23.88
N GLU A 119 -35.69 17.81 -23.38
CA GLU A 119 -34.82 18.89 -23.86
C GLU A 119 -33.32 18.64 -23.57
N ASN A 120 -33.01 17.77 -22.61
CA ASN A 120 -31.65 17.44 -22.21
C ASN A 120 -31.13 16.13 -22.83
N LEU A 121 -31.83 15.58 -23.84
CA LEU A 121 -31.28 14.49 -24.63
C LEU A 121 -29.96 14.91 -25.31
N PRO A 122 -29.13 13.93 -25.73
CA PRO A 122 -27.89 14.21 -26.44
C PRO A 122 -28.07 15.29 -27.53
N PRO A 123 -27.26 16.36 -27.51
CA PRO A 123 -25.94 16.47 -26.87
C PRO A 123 -25.93 16.92 -25.40
N GLY A 124 -27.09 17.01 -24.73
CA GLY A 124 -27.22 17.42 -23.34
C GLY A 124 -27.61 18.89 -23.16
N ASN A 125 -27.77 19.31 -21.91
CA ASN A 125 -28.19 20.67 -21.56
C ASN A 125 -27.22 21.74 -22.08
N ALA A 126 -27.69 22.66 -22.93
CA ALA A 126 -26.85 23.70 -23.54
C ALA A 126 -26.26 24.68 -22.51
N GLU A 127 -27.05 25.12 -21.54
CA GLU A 127 -26.61 26.03 -20.46
C GLU A 127 -25.52 25.42 -19.59
N LEU A 128 -25.64 24.12 -19.27
CA LEU A 128 -24.63 23.40 -18.52
C LEU A 128 -23.33 23.27 -19.32
N ARG A 129 -23.41 22.93 -20.61
CA ARG A 129 -22.22 22.86 -21.48
C ARG A 129 -21.52 24.21 -21.55
N TYR A 130 -22.28 25.31 -21.68
CA TYR A 130 -21.72 26.66 -21.66
C TYR A 130 -21.09 27.02 -20.31
N ALA A 131 -21.73 26.68 -19.20
CA ALA A 131 -21.19 26.90 -17.86
C ALA A 131 -19.87 26.13 -17.63
N ILE A 132 -19.79 24.88 -18.12
CA ILE A 132 -18.57 24.06 -18.06
C ILE A 132 -17.47 24.68 -18.94
N ALA A 133 -17.78 25.05 -20.18
CA ALA A 133 -16.82 25.70 -21.07
C ALA A 133 -16.29 27.00 -20.48
N ARG A 134 -17.17 27.85 -19.93
CA ARG A 134 -16.78 29.08 -19.23
C ARG A 134 -15.87 28.81 -18.03
N ARG A 135 -16.15 27.76 -17.24
CA ARG A 135 -15.31 27.35 -16.11
C ARG A 135 -13.91 26.97 -16.57
N TYR A 136 -13.81 26.21 -17.66
CA TYR A 136 -12.52 25.79 -18.21
C TYR A 136 -11.75 26.95 -18.87
N ALA A 137 -12.43 27.86 -19.55
CA ALA A 137 -11.82 29.07 -20.10
C ALA A 137 -11.21 29.94 -18.98
N GLN A 138 -11.88 30.07 -17.83
CA GLN A 138 -11.34 30.76 -16.65
C GLN A 138 -10.09 30.08 -16.06
N GLN A 139 -9.89 28.80 -16.34
CA GLN A 139 -8.70 28.03 -15.95
C GLN A 139 -7.62 28.03 -17.04
N GLY A 140 -7.79 28.80 -18.11
CA GLY A 140 -6.83 28.91 -19.20
C GLY A 140 -6.90 27.79 -20.25
N ILE A 141 -7.92 26.93 -20.18
CA ILE A 141 -8.13 25.88 -21.17
C ILE A 141 -8.86 26.49 -22.38
N THR A 142 -8.37 26.24 -23.59
CA THR A 142 -9.05 26.64 -24.82
C THR A 142 -10.18 25.65 -25.10
N VAL A 143 -11.43 26.13 -25.14
CA VAL A 143 -12.65 25.32 -25.27
C VAL A 143 -13.46 25.78 -26.47
#